data_AF-A0A6N7G5Y6-F1
#
_entry.id   AF-A0A6N7G5Y6-F1
#
_cell.length_a   1.000
_cell.length_b   1.000
_cell.length_c   1.000
_cell.angle_alpha   90.00
_cell.angle_beta   90.00
_cell.angle_gamma   90.00
#
_symmetry.space_group_name_H-M   'P 1'
#
loop_
_entity.id
_entity.type
_entity.pdbx_description
1 polymer ?
#
loop_
_entity_poly.entity_id
_entity_poly.type
_entity_poly.pdbx_seq_one_letter_code
_entity_poly.pdbx_strand_id
1 'polypeptide(L)'
;DLAYYSGDDALNLPWLSVGATGCVSVIGNIVAGRIRGMIDAYEDGDTSTARTNHRGMLPVLRAFSRVGGVVFVKTALRLRGLDVGDPRLPLVPATDDQIQAIAADLTQAGVPLESQSTDWHASRVAHTDSAAAYVTPTTHTSVGTLHE
;
A
#
# COMPACT_ATOMS: atom_id res chain seq x y z
N ASP A 1 26.32 13.36 7.48
CA ASP A 1 25.63 12.25 8.15
C ASP A 1 24.93 11.34 7.17
N LEU A 2 24.81 10.08 7.54
CA LEU A 2 24.07 9.06 6.82
C LEU A 2 22.77 8.76 7.57
N ALA A 3 21.63 8.82 6.87
CA ALA A 3 20.31 8.53 7.42
C ALA A 3 19.88 7.10 7.06
N TYR A 4 19.47 6.33 8.06
CA TYR A 4 19.00 4.95 7.88
C TYR A 4 17.49 4.89 8.10
N TYR A 5 16.79 4.24 7.18
CA TYR A 5 15.34 4.08 7.23
C TYR A 5 14.97 2.61 7.26
N SER A 6 14.00 2.24 8.08
CA SER A 6 13.37 0.92 8.00
C SER A 6 12.62 0.79 6.68
N GLY A 7 12.85 -0.32 5.97
CA GLY A 7 12.05 -0.72 4.81
C GLY A 7 11.03 -1.83 5.12
N ASP A 8 10.95 -2.27 6.37
CA ASP A 8 10.02 -3.32 6.83
C ASP A 8 9.17 -2.78 7.98
N ASP A 9 7.87 -2.68 7.75
CA ASP A 9 6.94 -2.07 8.69
C ASP A 9 6.86 -2.80 10.05
N ALA A 10 7.10 -4.11 10.07
CA ALA A 10 7.15 -4.89 11.31
C ALA A 10 8.37 -4.54 12.18
N LEU A 11 9.40 -3.95 11.58
CA LEU A 11 10.64 -3.60 12.25
C LEU A 11 10.78 -2.09 12.50
N ASN A 12 9.77 -1.27 12.17
CA ASN A 12 9.88 0.18 12.34
C ASN A 12 10.28 0.61 13.76
N LEU A 13 9.60 0.12 14.81
CA LEU A 13 9.97 0.46 16.19
C LEU A 13 11.34 -0.12 16.61
N PRO A 14 11.68 -1.39 16.33
CA PRO A 14 13.03 -1.91 16.53
C PRO A 14 14.13 -1.08 15.83
N TRP A 15 13.91 -0.64 14.59
CA TRP A 15 14.89 0.19 13.86
C TRP A 15 15.10 1.54 14.54
N LEU A 16 14.02 2.20 14.98
CA LEU A 16 14.15 3.44 15.76
C LEU A 16 14.99 3.21 17.03
N SER A 17 14.80 2.06 17.70
CA SER A 17 15.55 1.73 18.93
C SER A 17 17.06 1.60 18.77
N VAL A 18 17.56 1.45 17.54
CA VAL A 18 18.99 1.34 17.22
C VAL A 18 19.52 2.51 16.39
N GLY A 19 18.77 3.62 16.32
CA GLY A 19 19.24 4.86 15.69
C GLY A 19 18.77 5.11 14.25
N ALA A 20 17.73 4.42 13.78
CA ALA A 20 17.11 4.78 12.50
C ALA A 20 16.49 6.17 12.53
N THR A 21 16.54 6.86 11.40
CA THR A 21 15.95 8.18 11.18
C THR A 21 14.43 8.11 10.93
N GLY A 22 13.92 6.97 10.46
CA GLY A 22 12.50 6.80 10.16
C GLY A 22 12.21 5.51 9.40
N CYS A 23 11.16 5.53 8.58
CA CYS A 23 10.75 4.39 7.78
C CYS A 23 10.25 4.79 6.39
N VAL A 24 10.32 3.84 5.46
CA VAL A 24 9.65 3.85 4.16
C VAL A 24 8.62 2.72 4.21
N SER A 25 7.34 3.10 4.21
CA SER A 25 6.27 2.21 4.67
C SER A 25 5.33 1.77 3.55
N VAL A 26 4.93 0.49 3.59
CA VAL A 26 3.83 -0.05 2.78
C VAL A 26 2.50 0.17 3.48
N ILE A 27 2.40 -0.23 4.76
CA ILE A 27 1.12 -0.12 5.51
C ILE A 27 0.76 1.35 5.79
N GLY A 28 1.72 2.27 5.66
CA GLY A 28 1.51 3.72 5.73
C GLY A 28 0.47 4.23 4.74
N ASN A 29 0.29 3.57 3.58
CA ASN A 29 -0.81 3.87 2.66
C ASN A 29 -2.20 3.76 3.30
N ILE A 30 -2.32 2.95 4.36
CA ILE A 30 -3.57 2.70 5.08
C ILE A 30 -3.59 3.38 6.44
N VAL A 31 -2.47 3.35 7.18
CA VAL A 31 -2.38 3.76 8.59
C VAL A 31 -1.26 4.76 8.90
N ALA A 32 -0.90 5.64 7.96
CA ALA A 32 0.16 6.66 8.13
C ALA A 32 0.13 7.40 9.48
N GLY A 33 -1.06 7.84 9.92
CA GLY A 33 -1.20 8.57 11.20
C GLY A 33 -0.78 7.74 12.43
N ARG A 34 -0.97 6.41 12.40
CA ARG A 34 -0.53 5.52 13.49
C ARG A 34 0.97 5.28 13.48
N ILE A 35 1.58 5.23 12.30
CA ILE A 35 3.04 5.19 12.16
C ILE A 35 3.64 6.48 12.69
N ARG A 36 3.11 7.65 12.30
CA ARG A 36 3.57 8.94 12.81
C ARG A 36 3.43 9.01 14.33
N GLY A 37 2.27 8.67 14.89
CA GLY A 37 2.07 8.64 16.34
C GLY A 37 2.97 7.65 17.08
N MET A 38 3.41 6.55 16.45
CA MET A 38 4.43 5.67 17.02
C MET A 38 5.81 6.32 17.04
N ILE A 39 6.21 7.01 15.95
CA ILE A 39 7.50 7.70 15.87
C ILE A 39 7.51 8.90 16.83
N ASP A 40 6.44 9.69 16.91
CA ASP A 40 6.31 10.83 17.85
C ASP A 40 6.52 10.35 19.28
N ALA A 41 5.76 9.33 19.70
CA ALA A 41 5.88 8.78 21.04
C ALA A 41 7.28 8.23 21.33
N TYR A 42 7.97 7.65 20.33
CA TYR A 42 9.34 7.18 20.50
C TYR A 42 10.33 8.34 20.65
N GLU A 43 10.22 9.37 19.82
CA GLU A 43 11.07 10.57 19.84
C GLU A 43 10.89 11.37 21.14
N ASP A 44 9.68 11.39 21.71
CA ASP A 44 9.36 11.99 23.01
C ASP A 44 9.80 11.12 24.21
N GLY A 45 10.35 9.93 23.97
CA GLY A 45 10.77 8.98 25.01
C GLY A 45 9.65 8.14 25.62
N ASP A 46 8.39 8.30 25.18
CA ASP A 46 7.25 7.46 25.57
C ASP A 46 7.24 6.13 24.79
N THR A 47 8.18 5.26 25.16
CA THR A 47 8.29 3.91 24.58
C THR A 47 7.10 3.00 24.89
N SER A 48 6.24 3.35 25.86
CA SER A 48 5.03 2.59 26.18
C SER A 48 3.97 2.83 25.12
N THR A 49 3.69 4.11 24.82
CA THR A 49 2.75 4.49 23.76
C THR A 49 3.26 4.06 22.39
N ALA A 50 4.55 4.23 22.10
CA ALA A 50 5.13 3.75 20.83
C ALA A 50 4.90 2.25 20.62
N ARG A 51 5.13 1.43 21.66
CA ARG A 51 4.90 -0.02 21.62
C ARG A 51 3.42 -0.38 21.50
N THR A 52 2.54 0.39 22.13
CA THR A 52 1.08 0.20 22.03
C THR A 52 0.61 0.48 20.60
N ASN A 53 1.05 1.59 20.01
CA ASN A 53 0.76 1.93 18.61
C ASN A 53 1.30 0.86 17.64
N HIS A 54 2.55 0.44 17.83
CA HIS A 54 3.16 -0.64 17.05
C HIS A 54 2.33 -1.93 17.12
N ARG A 55 1.96 -2.37 18.33
CA ARG A 55 1.14 -3.57 18.54
C ARG A 55 -0.25 -3.45 17.90
N GLY A 56 -0.86 -2.27 17.97
CA GLY A 56 -2.14 -1.98 17.33
C GLY A 56 -2.12 -2.09 15.80
N MET A 57 -0.93 -2.03 15.18
CA MET A 57 -0.76 -2.23 13.73
C MET A 57 -0.46 -3.68 13.33
N LEU A 58 -0.25 -4.61 14.28
CA LEU A 58 0.05 -6.01 13.98
C LEU A 58 -1.03 -6.71 13.11
N PRO A 59 -2.35 -6.45 13.28
CA PRO A 59 -3.33 -7.02 12.36
C PRO A 59 -3.17 -6.51 10.92
N VAL A 60 -2.78 -5.24 10.73
CA VAL A 60 -2.51 -4.68 9.39
C VAL A 60 -1.29 -5.35 8.76
N LEU A 61 -0.24 -5.58 9.55
CA LEU A 61 0.96 -6.32 9.12
C LEU A 61 0.63 -7.77 8.74
N ARG A 62 -0.26 -8.43 9.48
CA ARG A 62 -0.75 -9.77 9.15
C ARG A 62 -1.53 -9.78 7.84
N ALA A 63 -2.38 -8.78 7.59
CA ALA A 63 -3.06 -8.65 6.30
C ALA A 63 -2.06 -8.47 5.15
N PHE A 64 -1.05 -7.61 5.34
CA PHE A 64 0.05 -7.40 4.40
C PHE A 64 0.80 -8.71 4.09
N SER A 65 1.16 -9.50 5.11
CA SER A 65 1.95 -10.73 4.93
C SER A 65 1.22 -11.83 4.13
N ARG A 66 -0.11 -11.76 3.97
CA ARG A 66 -0.89 -12.75 3.21
C ARG A 66 -0.64 -12.68 1.71
N VAL A 67 -0.43 -11.48 1.18
CA VAL A 67 -0.44 -11.22 -0.28
C VAL A 67 0.71 -10.34 -0.76
N GLY A 68 1.51 -9.77 0.15
CA GLY A 68 2.59 -8.84 -0.17
C GLY A 68 2.11 -7.42 -0.52
N GLY A 69 3.05 -6.50 -0.67
CA GLY A 69 2.76 -5.06 -0.58
C GLY A 69 1.77 -4.51 -1.59
N VAL A 70 2.00 -4.73 -2.90
CA VAL A 70 1.16 -4.13 -3.95
C VAL A 70 -0.26 -4.68 -3.91
N VAL A 71 -0.41 -6.00 -3.77
CA VAL A 71 -1.73 -6.66 -3.71
C VAL A 71 -2.48 -6.24 -2.46
N PHE A 72 -1.80 -6.19 -1.30
CA PHE A 72 -2.38 -5.74 -0.04
C PHE A 72 -2.86 -4.30 -0.13
N VAL A 73 -2.00 -3.35 -0.53
CA VAL A 73 -2.36 -1.92 -0.55
C VAL A 73 -3.54 -1.68 -1.49
N LYS A 74 -3.52 -2.26 -2.69
CA LYS A 74 -4.63 -2.08 -3.64
C LYS A 74 -5.93 -2.66 -3.11
N THR A 75 -5.88 -3.85 -2.51
CA THR A 75 -7.05 -4.49 -1.90
C THR A 75 -7.60 -3.67 -0.73
N ALA A 76 -6.72 -3.21 0.17
CA ALA A 76 -7.09 -2.43 1.33
C ALA A 76 -7.67 -1.06 0.96
N LEU A 77 -7.11 -0.37 -0.05
CA LEU A 77 -7.66 0.89 -0.56
C LEU A 77 -9.05 0.68 -1.18
N ARG A 78 -9.24 -0.40 -1.95
CA ARG A 78 -10.54 -0.74 -2.52
C ARG A 78 -11.59 -1.06 -1.45
N LEU A 79 -11.23 -1.81 -0.40
CA LEU A 79 -12.09 -2.05 0.76
C LEU A 79 -12.44 -0.76 1.53
N ARG A 80 -11.68 0.32 1.30
CA ARG A 80 -11.93 1.66 1.85
C ARG A 80 -12.59 2.61 0.85
N GLY A 81 -13.08 2.11 -0.28
CA GLY A 81 -13.82 2.89 -1.27
C GLY A 81 -12.99 3.57 -2.35
N LEU A 82 -11.68 3.31 -2.39
CA LEU A 82 -10.79 3.92 -3.36
C LEU A 82 -10.47 2.92 -4.47
N ASP A 83 -11.01 3.14 -5.66
CA ASP A 83 -10.62 2.34 -6.83
C ASP A 83 -9.23 2.74 -7.32
N VAL A 84 -8.32 1.77 -7.25
CA VAL A 84 -6.92 1.90 -7.66
C VAL A 84 -6.54 0.88 -8.73
N GLY A 85 -7.55 0.21 -9.30
CA GLY A 85 -7.39 -0.86 -10.28
C GLY A 85 -6.58 -2.05 -9.75
N ASP A 86 -6.47 -3.08 -10.56
CA ASP A 86 -5.76 -4.30 -10.18
C ASP A 86 -4.23 -4.15 -10.31
N PRO A 87 -3.45 -4.98 -9.59
CA PRO A 87 -2.02 -5.12 -9.87
C PRO A 87 -1.78 -5.49 -11.33
N ARG A 88 -0.70 -4.97 -11.92
CA ARG A 88 -0.25 -5.44 -13.24
C ARG A 88 0.45 -6.78 -13.08
N LEU A 89 0.32 -7.62 -14.09
CA LEU A 89 1.09 -8.86 -14.18
C LEU A 89 2.60 -8.58 -14.03
N PRO A 90 3.37 -9.47 -13.37
CA PRO A 90 2.97 -10.83 -12.97
C PRO A 90 2.18 -10.93 -11.65
N LEU A 91 1.92 -9.81 -10.97
CA LEU A 91 1.11 -9.82 -9.75
C LEU A 91 -0.36 -9.95 -10.10
N VAL A 92 -1.05 -10.86 -9.41
CA VAL A 92 -2.49 -11.10 -9.57
C VAL A 92 -3.27 -10.45 -8.43
N PRO A 93 -4.55 -10.08 -8.63
CA PRO A 93 -5.42 -9.62 -7.55
C PRO A 93 -5.54 -10.64 -6.41
N ALA A 94 -5.88 -10.16 -5.21
CA ALA A 94 -6.23 -11.03 -4.10
C ALA A 94 -7.47 -11.88 -4.44
N THR A 95 -7.49 -13.13 -3.99
CA THR A 95 -8.69 -13.98 -4.08
C THR A 95 -9.77 -13.50 -3.12
N ASP A 96 -11.02 -13.94 -3.32
CA ASP A 96 -12.13 -13.57 -2.42
C ASP A 96 -11.83 -13.95 -0.96
N ASP A 97 -11.29 -15.14 -0.71
CA ASP A 97 -10.89 -15.58 0.64
C ASP A 97 -9.82 -14.65 1.25
N GLN A 98 -8.85 -14.22 0.43
CA GLN A 98 -7.81 -13.29 0.87
C GLN A 98 -8.40 -11.90 1.15
N ILE A 99 -9.34 -11.42 0.33
CA ILE A 99 -10.05 -10.16 0.53
C ILE A 99 -10.82 -10.19 1.85
N GLN A 100 -11.56 -11.27 2.14
CA GLN A 100 -12.29 -11.42 3.40
C GLN A 100 -11.34 -11.45 4.60
N ALA A 101 -10.22 -12.18 4.50
CA ALA A 101 -9.22 -12.22 5.56
C ALA A 101 -8.56 -10.86 5.81
N ILE A 102 -8.24 -10.11 4.74
CA ILE A 102 -7.71 -8.75 4.83
C ILE A 102 -8.73 -7.82 5.47
N ALA A 103 -10.00 -7.87 5.05
CA ALA A 103 -11.06 -7.06 5.64
C ALA A 103 -11.24 -7.33 7.14
N ALA A 104 -11.21 -8.60 7.56
CA ALA A 104 -11.27 -8.99 8.96
C ALA A 104 -10.09 -8.44 9.77
N ASP A 105 -8.86 -8.56 9.23
CA ASP A 105 -7.65 -8.06 9.88
C ASP A 105 -7.64 -6.52 9.99
N LEU A 106 -8.09 -5.81 8.95
CA LEU A 106 -8.24 -4.36 8.96
C LEU A 106 -9.31 -3.90 9.97
N THR A 107 -10.44 -4.61 10.04
CA THR A 107 -11.50 -4.36 11.02
C THR A 107 -11.00 -4.59 12.43
N GLN A 108 -10.24 -5.67 12.68
CA GLN A 108 -9.61 -5.93 13.98
C GLN A 108 -8.62 -4.82 14.37
N ALA A 109 -7.91 -4.25 13.40
CA ALA A 109 -7.08 -3.06 13.63
C ALA A 109 -7.91 -1.78 13.80
N GLY A 110 -9.22 -1.78 13.67
CA GLY A 110 -10.05 -0.58 13.71
C GLY A 110 -9.81 0.37 12.52
N VAL A 111 -9.42 -0.18 11.37
CA VAL A 111 -9.38 0.57 10.10
C VAL A 111 -10.80 0.57 9.52
N PRO A 112 -11.41 1.74 9.30
CA PRO A 112 -12.76 1.81 8.76
C PRO A 112 -12.79 1.32 7.31
N LEU A 113 -13.77 0.47 6.99
CA LEU A 113 -14.04 -0.03 5.64
C LEU A 113 -15.32 0.61 5.14
N GLU A 114 -15.46 0.77 3.82
CA GLU A 114 -16.69 1.28 3.23
C GLU A 114 -17.76 0.17 3.20
N SER A 115 -19.00 0.50 3.55
CA SER A 115 -20.14 -0.38 3.30
C SER A 115 -20.33 -0.49 1.79
N GLN A 116 -20.28 -1.69 1.22
CA GLN A 116 -20.42 -1.93 -0.22
C GLN A 116 -21.58 -1.10 -0.80
N SER A 117 -21.28 -0.01 -1.52
CA SER A 117 -22.27 0.66 -2.35
C SER A 117 -22.30 -0.05 -3.70
N THR A 118 -23.49 -0.49 -4.10
CA THR A 118 -23.72 -1.37 -5.25
C THR A 118 -23.57 -0.66 -6.61
N ASP A 119 -23.31 0.65 -6.64
CA ASP A 119 -23.30 1.47 -7.85
C ASP A 119 -21.90 1.69 -8.46
N TRP A 120 -21.04 0.68 -8.41
CA TRP A 120 -19.72 0.73 -9.04
C TRP A 120 -19.76 0.57 -10.57
N HIS A 121 -20.88 0.13 -11.14
CA HIS A 121 -21.05 0.03 -12.60
C HIS A 121 -21.10 1.42 -13.27
N ALA A 122 -21.61 2.45 -12.59
CA ALA A 122 -21.74 3.79 -13.16
C ALA A 122 -20.38 4.50 -13.35
N SER A 123 -19.39 4.21 -12.50
CA SER A 123 -18.08 4.88 -12.52
C SER A 123 -17.14 4.33 -13.61
N ARG A 124 -17.34 3.09 -14.09
CA ARG A 124 -16.53 2.50 -15.17
C ARG A 124 -16.91 2.99 -16.57
N VAL A 125 -18.19 3.28 -16.81
CA VAL A 125 -18.65 3.68 -18.16
C VAL A 125 -18.06 5.04 -18.55
N ALA A 126 -17.70 5.89 -17.60
CA ALA A 126 -17.06 7.18 -17.87
C ALA A 126 -15.55 7.10 -18.18
N HIS A 127 -14.82 6.07 -17.71
CA HIS A 127 -13.35 6.03 -17.84
C HIS A 127 -12.82 5.02 -18.87
N THR A 128 -13.54 3.94 -19.15
CA THR A 128 -13.03 2.90 -20.07
C THR A 128 -13.13 3.31 -21.55
N ASP A 129 -14.02 4.23 -21.91
CA ASP A 129 -14.20 4.68 -23.30
C ASP A 129 -13.24 5.81 -23.74
N SER A 130 -12.56 6.49 -22.80
CA SER A 130 -11.62 7.57 -23.18
C SER A 130 -10.18 7.10 -23.44
N ALA A 131 -9.79 5.93 -22.93
CA ALA A 131 -8.41 5.42 -23.00
C ALA A 131 -8.20 4.25 -23.96
N ALA A 132 -9.27 3.75 -24.60
CA ALA A 132 -9.18 2.65 -25.58
C ALA A 132 -8.91 3.12 -27.02
N ALA A 133 -8.78 4.43 -27.25
CA ALA A 133 -8.51 4.99 -28.58
C ALA A 133 -7.18 5.78 -28.57
N TYR A 134 -6.27 5.40 -29.45
CA TYR A 134 -5.01 6.06 -29.83
C TYR A 134 -3.78 5.89 -28.91
N VAL A 135 -3.04 4.79 -29.13
CA VAL A 135 -1.59 4.92 -29.34
C VAL A 135 -1.26 4.29 -30.69
N THR A 136 -0.92 5.13 -31.67
CA THR A 136 -0.34 4.69 -32.94
C THR A 136 1.08 4.19 -32.68
N PRO A 137 1.51 3.01 -33.19
CA PRO A 137 2.89 2.59 -33.06
C PRO A 137 3.78 3.52 -33.89
N THR A 138 4.66 4.30 -33.26
CA THR A 138 5.74 4.99 -33.98
C THR A 138 6.83 3.98 -34.31
N THR A 139 6.92 3.58 -35.56
CA THR A 139 8.06 2.81 -36.08
C THR A 139 9.26 3.76 -36.21
N HIS A 140 10.14 3.80 -35.20
CA HIS A 140 11.50 4.32 -35.41
C HIS A 140 12.40 3.18 -35.85
N THR A 141 12.49 2.97 -37.15
CA THR A 141 13.62 2.24 -37.74
C THR A 141 14.71 3.27 -38.02
N SER A 142 15.80 3.25 -37.25
CA SER A 142 16.99 4.00 -37.63
C SER A 142 17.66 3.27 -38.80
N VAL A 143 17.43 3.75 -40.02
CA VAL A 143 18.32 3.44 -41.14
C VAL A 143 19.62 4.22 -40.92
N GLY A 144 20.65 3.54 -40.43
CA GLY A 144 22.00 4.08 -40.40
C GLY A 144 22.54 4.17 -41.81
N THR A 145 22.99 5.34 -42.22
CA THR A 145 23.68 5.55 -43.49
C THR A 145 25.10 5.00 -43.37
N LEU A 146 25.44 3.99 -44.17
CA LEU A 146 26.83 3.58 -44.39
C LEU A 146 27.51 4.63 -45.27
N HIS A 147 28.60 5.22 -44.80
CA HIS A 147 29.53 5.99 -45.62
C HIS A 147 30.58 5.02 -46.19
N GLU A 148 30.73 5.02 -47.52
CA GLU A 148 31.86 4.42 -48.24
C GLU A 148 33.15 5.24 -48.05
#